data_AF-A0ABD5TY41-F1
#
_entry.id   AF-A0ABD5TY41-F1
#
_cell.length_a   1.000
_cell.length_b   1.000
_cell.length_c   1.000
_cell.angle_alpha   90.00
_cell.angle_beta   90.00
_cell.angle_gamma   90.00
#
_symmetry.space_group_name_H-M   'P 1'
#
loop_
_entity.id
_entity.type
_entity.pdbx_description
1 polymer ?
#
loop_
_entity_poly.entity_id
_entity_poly.type
_entity_poly.pdbx_seq_one_letter_code
_entity_poly.pdbx_strand_id
1 'polypeptide(L)' 'MEDSLTEITNCSVFSYSNEVLVEVHGYTEDGEFTAITYQFSPTETDEMQLQPRGQIDSAHEDEIQNILAEKGYTVV' A
#
# COMPACT_ATOMS: atom_id res chain seq x y z
N MET A 1 11.82 15.94 -6.43
CA MET A 1 11.09 15.11 -7.41
C MET A 1 10.54 13.99 -6.57
N GLU A 2 9.21 13.89 -6.47
CA GLU A 2 8.59 12.72 -5.84
C GLU A 2 8.80 11.57 -6.82
N ASP A 3 9.50 10.53 -6.37
CA ASP A 3 9.70 9.30 -7.14
C ASP A 3 8.36 8.55 -7.21
N SER A 4 7.53 8.93 -8.18
CA SER A 4 6.27 8.24 -8.47
C SER A 4 6.55 7.06 -9.41
N LEU A 5 6.02 5.88 -9.07
CA LEU A 5 6.08 4.71 -9.94
C LEU A 5 5.15 4.93 -11.13
N THR A 6 5.63 4.65 -12.34
CA THR A 6 4.82 4.75 -13.57
C THR A 6 4.20 3.43 -13.98
N GLU A 7 4.85 2.32 -13.64
CA GLU A 7 4.35 0.98 -13.90
C GLU A 7 4.45 0.14 -12.64
N ILE A 8 3.29 -0.25 -12.09
CA ILE A 8 3.21 -1.20 -10.98
C ILE A 8 3.31 -2.62 -11.55
N THR A 9 4.26 -3.39 -11.02
CA THR A 9 4.52 -4.77 -11.45
C THR A 9 4.10 -5.79 -10.40
N ASN A 10 4.13 -5.40 -9.12
CA ASN A 10 3.78 -6.29 -8.02
C ASN A 10 3.34 -5.49 -6.79
N CYS A 11 2.39 -6.04 -6.05
CA CYS A 11 1.99 -5.57 -4.72
C CYS A 11 2.12 -6.70 -3.72
N SER A 12 2.83 -6.45 -2.61
CA SER A 12 3.00 -7.40 -1.52
C SER A 12 2.41 -6.83 -0.22
N VAL A 13 1.66 -7.66 0.51
CA VAL A 13 1.04 -7.27 1.78
C VAL A 13 1.67 -8.07 2.91
N PHE A 14 2.20 -7.37 3.91
CA PHE A 14 2.81 -7.94 5.10
C PHE A 14 1.99 -7.53 6.32
N SER A 15 1.41 -8.50 7.01
CA SER A 15 0.63 -8.27 8.23
C SER A 15 1.43 -8.62 9.48
N TYR A 16 1.46 -7.67 10.42
CA TYR A 16 2.03 -7.79 11.75
C TYR A 16 0.93 -7.54 12.77
N SER A 17 1.16 -7.89 14.05
CA SER A 17 0.11 -7.81 15.09
C SER A 17 -0.50 -6.41 15.27
N ASN A 18 0.22 -5.34 14.94
CA ASN A 18 -0.23 -3.95 15.12
C ASN A 18 -0.07 -3.07 13.87
N GLU A 19 0.31 -3.66 12.73
CA GLU A 19 0.51 -2.90 11.50
C GLU A 19 0.39 -3.79 10.26
N VAL A 20 -0.02 -3.19 9.16
CA VAL A 20 -0.04 -3.83 7.84
C VAL A 20 0.79 -2.97 6.91
N LEU A 21 1.74 -3.56 6.21
CA LEU A 21 2.59 -2.90 5.22
C LEU A 21 2.18 -3.36 3.83
N VAL A 22 2.03 -2.43 2.90
CA VAL A 22 1.80 -2.70 1.49
C VAL A 22 2.99 -2.16 0.70
N GLU A 23 3.72 -3.06 0.06
CA GLU A 23 4.88 -2.73 -0.76
C GLU A 23 4.49 -2.82 -2.23
N VAL A 24 4.50 -1.67 -2.89
CA VAL A 24 4.20 -1.51 -4.31
C VAL A 24 5.53 -1.44 -5.05
N HIS A 25 5.77 -2.40 -5.93
CA HIS A 25 6.98 -2.50 -6.72
C HIS A 25 6.71 -2.10 -8.16
N GLY A 26 7.64 -1.38 -8.76
CA GLY A 26 7.46 -0.91 -10.11
C GLY A 26 8.70 -0.27 -10.70
N TYR A 27 8.51 0.30 -11.88
CA TYR A 27 9.51 1.11 -12.55
C TYR A 27 9.17 2.59 -12.44
N THR A 28 10.20 3.43 -12.29
CA THR A 28 10.10 4.90 -12.42
C THR A 28 10.08 5.30 -13.89
N GLU A 29 9.83 6.59 -14.19
CA GLU A 29 9.95 7.14 -15.56
C GLU A 29 11.32 6.87 -16.20
N ASP A 30 12.39 6.89 -15.40
CA ASP A 30 13.76 6.62 -15.84
C ASP A 30 14.05 5.12 -16.04
N GLY A 31 13.09 4.24 -15.77
CA GLY A 31 13.22 2.79 -15.88
C GLY A 31 13.96 2.13 -14.72
N GLU A 32 14.11 2.82 -13.58
CA GLU A 32 14.67 2.24 -12.37
C GLU A 32 13.62 1.42 -11.64
N PHE A 33 13.98 0.18 -11.27
CA PHE A 33 13.11 -0.66 -10.45
C PHE A 33 13.21 -0.25 -8.98
N THR A 34 12.10 0.16 -8.39
CA THR A 34 12.03 0.58 -6.98
C THR A 34 10.74 0.08 -6.33
N ALA A 35 10.65 0.29 -5.02
CA ALA A 35 9.50 -0.07 -4.23
C ALA A 35 9.07 1.09 -3.33
N ILE A 36 7.76 1.28 -3.20
CA ILE A 36 7.14 2.23 -2.28
C ILE A 36 6.38 1.44 -1.23
N THR A 37 6.67 1.72 0.04
CA THR A 37 6.00 1.06 1.17
C THR A 37 4.96 1.99 1.79
N TYR A 38 3.72 1.54 1.80
CA TYR A 38 2.61 2.17 2.52
C TYR A 38 2.35 1.45 3.83
N GLN A 39 2.20 2.23 4.90
CA GLN A 39 1.97 1.68 6.24
C GLN A 39 0.55 1.95 6.70
N PHE A 40 -0.06 0.92 7.26
CA PHE A 40 -1.42 0.95 7.79
C PHE A 40 -1.42 0.47 9.24
N SER A 41 -2.31 1.04 10.04
CA SER A 41 -2.59 0.57 11.38
C SER A 41 -4.02 0.06 11.47
N PRO A 42 -4.27 -1.10 12.10
CA PRO A 42 -5.61 -1.51 12.42
C PRO A 42 -6.28 -0.46 13.32
N THR A 43 -7.58 -0.26 13.13
CA THR A 43 -8.36 0.60 14.02
C THR A 43 -8.56 -0.04 15.39
N GLU A 44 -8.88 0.76 16.40
CA GLU A 44 -9.22 0.25 17.74
C GLU A 44 -10.53 -0.57 17.75
N THR A 45 -11.38 -0.38 16.73
CA THR A 45 -12.71 -1.01 16.67
C THR A 45 -12.65 -2.37 15.98
N ASP A 46 -11.82 -2.52 14.95
CA ASP A 46 -11.72 -3.73 14.12
C ASP A 46 -10.31 -3.87 13.52
N GLU A 47 -9.68 -5.04 13.72
CA GLU A 47 -8.36 -5.38 13.18
C GLU A 47 -8.35 -5.56 11.65
N MET A 48 -9.52 -5.75 11.05
CA MET A 48 -9.72 -5.81 9.60
C MET A 48 -9.91 -4.42 8.99
N GLN A 49 -10.16 -3.38 9.78
CA GLN A 49 -10.22 -2.00 9.31
C GLN A 49 -8.87 -1.33 9.48
N LEU A 50 -8.33 -0.79 8.39
CA LEU A 50 -6.99 -0.25 8.31
C LEU A 50 -7.01 1.26 8.05
N GLN A 51 -6.29 2.03 8.86
CA GLN A 51 -6.07 3.44 8.64
C GLN A 51 -4.64 3.68 8.12
N PRO A 52 -4.45 4.43 7.03
CA PRO A 52 -3.11 4.76 6.56
C PRO A 52 -2.38 5.67 7.55
N ARG A 53 -1.10 5.38 7.80
CA ARG A 53 -0.22 6.22 8.65
C ARG A 53 0.35 7.43 7.93
N GLY A 54 0.29 7.46 6.62
CA GLY A 54 0.82 8.52 5.78
C GLY A 54 -0.07 8.77 4.56
N GLN A 55 0.36 9.70 3.72
CA GLN A 55 -0.35 9.97 2.47
C GLN A 55 -0.15 8.79 1.51
N ILE A 56 -1.25 8.24 1.01
CA ILE A 56 -1.23 7.32 -0.11
C ILE A 56 -1.18 8.16 -1.38
N ASP A 57 -0.34 7.76 -2.34
CA ASP A 57 -0.35 8.39 -3.65
C ASP A 57 -1.66 8.03 -4.36
N SER A 58 -2.38 9.03 -4.87
CA SER A 58 -3.66 8.79 -5.55
C SER A 58 -3.52 7.85 -6.75
N ALA A 59 -2.35 7.76 -7.36
CA ALA A 59 -2.08 6.81 -8.44
C ALA A 59 -2.03 5.35 -7.96
N HIS A 60 -1.73 5.10 -6.69
CA HIS A 60 -1.62 3.75 -6.12
C HIS A 60 -2.82 3.36 -5.24
N GLU A 61 -3.69 4.32 -4.92
CA GLU A 61 -4.80 4.13 -3.98
C GLU A 61 -5.73 2.98 -4.38
N ASP A 62 -6.21 2.95 -5.63
CA ASP A 62 -7.07 1.87 -6.13
C ASP A 62 -6.42 0.49 -6.00
N GLU A 63 -5.13 0.37 -6.38
CA GLU A 63 -4.41 -0.89 -6.35
C GLU A 63 -4.18 -1.38 -4.91
N ILE A 64 -3.82 -0.46 -4.01
CA ILE A 64 -3.62 -0.75 -2.59
C ILE A 64 -4.94 -1.18 -1.93
N GLN A 65 -6.05 -0.48 -2.23
CA GLN A 65 -7.35 -0.85 -1.72
C GLN A 65 -7.80 -2.23 -2.23
N ASN A 66 -7.58 -2.52 -3.52
CA ASN A 66 -7.91 -3.82 -4.10
C ASN A 66 -7.11 -4.95 -3.44
N ILE A 67 -5.79 -4.84 -3.34
CA ILE A 67 -4.97 -5.91 -2.75
C ILE A 67 -5.27 -6.10 -1.25
N LEU A 68 -5.55 -5.02 -0.52
CA LEU A 68 -5.97 -5.11 0.89
C LEU A 68 -7.35 -5.79 1.01
N ALA A 69 -8.29 -5.47 0.13
CA ALA A 69 -9.60 -6.10 0.08
C ALA A 69 -9.53 -7.59 -0.28
N GLU A 70 -8.65 -7.99 -1.19
CA GLU A 70 -8.40 -9.41 -1.51
C GLU A 70 -7.84 -10.19 -0.30
N LYS A 71 -7.17 -9.51 0.63
CA LYS A 71 -6.70 -10.07 1.91
C LYS A 71 -7.76 -10.00 3.03
N GLY A 72 -8.92 -9.40 2.76
CA GLY A 72 -10.02 -9.25 3.72
C GLY A 72 -9.94 -7.98 4.58
N TYR A 73 -9.04 -7.04 4.26
CA TYR A 73 -8.94 -5.76 4.94
C TYR A 73 -9.81 -4.69 4.27
N THR A 74 -10.28 -3.72 5.03
CA THR A 74 -10.97 -2.52 4.52
C THR A 74 -10.19 -1.29 4.93
N VAL A 75 -9.85 -0.42 3.98
CA VAL A 75 -9.22 0.88 4.29
C VAL A 75 -10.31 1.87 4.69
N VAL A 76 -10.10 2.59 5.80
CA VAL A 76 -11.05 3.56 6.38
C VAL A 76 -10.46 4.96 6.57
#